data_AF-A0A524Q0I7-F1
#
_entry.id   AF-A0A524Q0I7-F1
#
_cell.length_a   1.000
_cell.length_b   1.000
_cell.length_c   1.000
_cell.angle_alpha   90.00
_cell.angle_beta   90.00
_cell.angle_gamma   90.00
#
_symmetry.space_group_name_H-M   'P 1'
#
loop_
_entity.id
_entity.type
_entity.pdbx_description
1 polymer ?
#
loop_
_entity_poly.entity_id
_entity_poly.type
_entity_poly.pdbx_seq_one_letter_code
_entity_poly.pdbx_strand_id
1 'polypeptide(L)' 'FDQWGVELGKVLASRILPELDPARDPSRNHDSSTNALIRRYREWL' A
#
# COMPACT_ATOMS: atom_id res chain seq x y z
N PHE A 1 9.93 10.38 25.29
CA PHE A 1 8.68 9.79 25.85
C PHE A 1 7.58 9.98 24.83
N ASP A 2 7.82 9.47 23.64
CA ASP A 2 7.00 9.70 22.48
C ASP A 2 7.37 8.68 21.40
N GLN A 3 6.43 8.46 20.48
CA GLN A 3 6.42 7.36 19.52
C GLN A 3 6.22 7.88 18.10
N TRP A 4 6.75 9.06 17.77
CA TRP A 4 6.54 9.69 16.46
C TRP A 4 6.93 8.82 15.26
N GLY A 5 7.92 7.93 15.44
CA GLY A 5 8.39 7.03 14.37
C GLY A 5 7.34 6.05 13.83
N VAL A 6 6.23 5.80 14.54
CA VAL A 6 5.20 4.86 14.06
C VAL A 6 4.14 5.52 13.17
N GLU A 7 3.99 6.83 13.23
CA GLU A 7 2.84 7.52 12.65
C GLU A 7 2.86 7.49 11.12
N LEU A 8 4.03 7.68 10.51
CA LEU A 8 4.16 7.61 9.05
C LEU A 8 3.75 6.23 8.51
N GLY A 9 4.17 5.15 9.19
CA GLY A 9 3.82 3.79 8.81
C GLY A 9 2.31 3.55 8.85
N LYS A 10 1.63 4.00 9.91
CA LYS A 10 0.16 3.89 10.04
C LYS A 10 -0.58 4.65 8.94
N VAL A 11 -0.12 5.86 8.63
CA VAL A 11 -0.72 6.69 7.58
C VAL A 11 -0.54 6.06 6.20
N LEU A 12 0.66 5.54 5.89
CA LEU A 12 0.93 4.88 4.62
C LEU A 12 0.13 3.58 4.48
N ALA A 13 0.06 2.76 5.53
CA ALA A 13 -0.72 1.52 5.52
C ALA A 13 -2.21 1.78 5.23
N SER A 14 -2.78 2.83 5.83
CA SER A 14 -4.18 3.22 5.59
C SER A 14 -4.44 3.62 4.13
N ARG A 15 -3.45 4.18 3.42
CA ARG A 15 -3.55 4.52 2.00
C ARG A 15 -3.41 3.30 1.10
N ILE A 16 -2.54 2.36 1.45
CA ILE A 16 -2.28 1.14 0.65
C ILE A 16 -3.41 0.12 0.79
N LEU A 17 -4.02 -0.02 1.98
CA LEU A 17 -5.06 -1.03 2.25
C LEU A 17 -6.15 -1.14 1.17
N PRO A 18 -6.80 -0.06 0.70
CA PRO A 18 -7.84 -0.16 -0.32
C PRO A 18 -7.31 -0.40 -1.74
N GLU A 19 -5.99 -0.39 -1.94
CA GLU A 19 -5.31 -0.80 -3.19
C GLU A 19 -4.97 -2.30 -3.19
N LEU A 20 -5.28 -3.05 -2.13
CA LEU A 20 -5.07 -4.51 -2.10
C LEU A 20 -6.24 -5.29 -2.70
N ASP A 21 -7.40 -4.67 -2.86
CA ASP A 21 -8.59 -5.28 -3.46
C ASP A 21 -8.37 -5.53 -4.97
N PRO A 22 -8.37 -6.79 -5.47
CA PRO A 22 -8.16 -7.10 -6.88
C PRO A 22 -9.27 -6.58 -7.80
N ALA A 23 -10.49 -6.36 -7.28
CA ALA A 23 -11.62 -5.86 -8.06
C ALA A 23 -11.53 -4.35 -8.36
N ARG A 24 -10.54 -3.66 -7.77
CA ARG A 24 -10.37 -2.21 -7.87
C ARG A 24 -9.28 -1.86 -8.87
N ASP A 25 -9.54 -0.85 -9.70
CA ASP A 25 -8.63 -0.40 -10.77
C ASP A 25 -7.20 -0.14 -10.24
N PRO A 26 -6.14 -0.64 -10.91
CA PRO A 26 -4.76 -0.42 -10.48
C PRO A 26 -4.34 1.06 -10.58
N SER A 27 -4.32 1.75 -9.45
CA SER A 27 -3.71 3.08 -9.34
C SER A 27 -2.18 3.00 -9.31
N ARG A 28 -1.49 3.81 -10.13
CA ARG A 28 -0.02 3.97 -10.09
C ARG A 28 0.37 5.18 -9.25
N ASN A 29 0.08 5.11 -7.95
CA ASN A 29 0.23 6.25 -7.04
C ASN A 29 1.53 6.24 -6.23
N HIS A 30 2.29 5.15 -6.26
CA HIS A 30 3.53 5.00 -5.49
C HIS A 30 4.76 4.89 -6.40
N ASP A 31 5.93 4.73 -5.81
CA ASP A 31 7.13 4.37 -6.55
C ASP A 31 6.98 3.00 -7.25
N SER A 32 7.88 2.72 -8.17
CA SER A 32 7.80 1.50 -9.00
C SER A 32 7.92 0.20 -8.20
N SER A 33 8.66 0.19 -7.09
CA SER A 33 8.81 -1.00 -6.23
C SER A 33 7.50 -1.31 -5.52
N THR A 34 6.91 -0.31 -4.86
CA THR A 34 5.64 -0.46 -4.13
C THR A 34 4.51 -0.88 -5.07
N ASN A 35 4.38 -0.24 -6.23
CA ASN A 35 3.35 -0.61 -7.22
C ASN A 35 3.53 -2.05 -7.73
N ALA A 36 4.78 -2.50 -7.93
CA ALA A 36 5.05 -3.86 -8.39
C ALA A 36 4.66 -4.92 -7.35
N LEU A 37 4.92 -4.64 -6.07
CA LEU A 37 4.57 -5.56 -4.97
C LEU A 37 3.06 -5.64 -4.75
N ILE A 38 2.33 -4.52 -4.79
CA ILE A 38 0.86 -4.50 -4.68
C ILE A 38 0.23 -5.31 -5.83
N ARG A 39 0.72 -5.11 -7.07
CA ARG A 39 0.24 -5.89 -8.23
C ARG A 39 0.50 -7.38 -8.04
N ARG A 40 1.71 -7.77 -7.64
CA ARG A 40 2.05 -9.18 -7.40
C ARG A 40 1.17 -9.81 -6.32
N TYR A 41 0.90 -9.09 -5.25
CA TYR A 41 0.00 -9.56 -4.19
C TYR A 41 -1.41 -9.83 -4.72
N ARG A 42 -1.98 -8.89 -5.50
CA ARG A 42 -3.30 -9.04 -6.12
C ARG A 42 -3.39 -10.24 -7.08
N GLU A 43 -2.32 -10.54 -7.81
CA GLU A 43 -2.26 -11.70 -8.73
C GLU A 43 -2.23 -13.06 -8.00
N TRP A 44 -1.86 -13.09 -6.73
CA TRP A 44 -1.81 -14.32 -5.92
C TRP A 44 -3.13 -14.67 -5.22
N LEU A 45 -4.08 -13.73 -5.17
CA LEU A 45 -5.44 -13.93 -4.67
C LEU A 45 -6.38 -14.40 -5.79
#